data_AF-A0A6B8RHT6-F1
#
_entry.id   AF-A0A6B8RHT6-F1
#
_cell.length_a   1.000
_cell.length_b   1.000
_cell.length_c   1.000
_cell.angle_alpha   90.00
_cell.angle_beta   90.00
_cell.angle_gamma   90.00
#
_symmetry.space_group_name_H-M   'P 1'
#
loop_
_entity.id
_entity.type
_entity.pdbx_description
1 polymer ?
#
loop_
_entity_poly.entity_id
_entity_poly.type
_entity_poly.pdbx_seq_one_letter_code
_entity_poly.pdbx_strand_id
1 'polypeptide(L)'
;MDFYLEDNNVIERLVTEWKQYNNLVIAYDYDNTVYDYHHKGHKFDEVIQLLRDCKQAGAHLVVFTACVDDMFPTIMEYLQGNDIPFDAINESPSFVPVTGNKKIYYNILLDDRAGLSSAYKCLKTALAIIKKGA
;
A
#
# COMPACT_ATOMS: atom_id res chain seq x y z
N MET A 1 -25.71 9.61 2.02
CA MET A 1 -24.25 9.62 2.18
C MET A 1 -23.66 8.90 0.98
N ASP A 2 -22.60 9.42 0.38
CA ASP A 2 -22.00 8.79 -0.79
C ASP A 2 -21.37 7.44 -0.40
N PHE A 3 -21.47 6.46 -1.29
CA PHE A 3 -21.17 5.06 -0.97
C PHE A 3 -19.76 4.86 -0.38
N TYR A 4 -18.74 5.52 -0.94
CA TYR A 4 -17.35 5.40 -0.48
C TYR A 4 -16.92 6.42 0.58
N LEU A 5 -17.84 7.27 1.05
CA LEU A 5 -17.60 8.05 2.28
C LEU A 5 -17.88 7.24 3.55
N GLU A 6 -18.45 6.04 3.40
CA GLU A 6 -18.59 5.06 4.47
C GLU A 6 -17.41 4.10 4.49
N ASP A 7 -16.57 4.18 5.54
CA ASP A 7 -15.41 3.30 5.71
C ASP A 7 -15.78 1.80 5.62
N ASN A 8 -16.95 1.41 6.12
CA ASN A 8 -17.43 0.01 6.06
C ASN A 8 -17.57 -0.51 4.63
N ASN A 9 -18.04 0.33 3.69
CA ASN A 9 -18.18 -0.07 2.29
C ASN A 9 -16.81 -0.23 1.62
N VAL A 10 -15.83 0.59 1.99
CA VAL A 10 -14.44 0.46 1.52
C VAL A 10 -13.82 -0.85 2.05
N ILE A 11 -14.04 -1.15 3.34
CA ILE A 11 -13.57 -2.37 3.98
C ILE A 11 -14.19 -3.61 3.33
N GLU A 12 -15.51 -3.63 3.13
CA GLU A 12 -16.22 -4.76 2.51
C GLU A 12 -15.70 -5.02 1.09
N ARG A 13 -15.52 -3.97 0.28
CA ARG A 13 -14.91 -4.08 -1.05
C ARG A 13 -13.50 -4.70 -0.97
N LEU A 14 -12.64 -4.19 -0.09
CA LEU A 14 -11.27 -4.72 0.08
C LEU A 14 -11.29 -6.20 0.46
N VAL A 15 -12.13 -6.59 1.44
CA VAL A 15 -12.24 -7.99 1.88
C VAL A 15 -12.75 -8.89 0.75
N THR A 16 -13.74 -8.41 -0.02
CA THR A 16 -14.31 -9.17 -1.15
C THR A 16 -13.27 -9.41 -2.22
N GLU A 17 -12.56 -8.36 -2.65
CA GLU A 17 -11.49 -8.44 -3.65
C GLU A 17 -10.34 -9.33 -3.16
N TRP A 18 -9.90 -9.17 -1.89
CA TRP A 18 -8.82 -9.97 -1.33
C TRP A 18 -9.16 -11.46 -1.30
N LYS A 19 -10.40 -11.82 -0.90
CA LYS A 19 -10.85 -13.22 -0.92
C LYS A 19 -10.98 -13.77 -2.33
N GLN A 20 -11.49 -12.97 -3.26
CA GLN A 20 -11.71 -13.40 -4.64
C GLN A 20 -10.40 -13.72 -5.35
N TYR A 21 -9.36 -12.91 -5.15
CA TYR A 21 -8.09 -13.03 -5.87
C TYR A 21 -6.96 -13.63 -5.03
N ASN A 22 -7.21 -13.90 -3.74
CA ASN A 22 -6.20 -14.25 -2.75
C ASN A 22 -5.01 -13.27 -2.74
N ASN A 23 -5.29 -11.99 -3.05
CA ASN A 23 -4.28 -10.95 -3.24
C ASN A 23 -4.96 -9.56 -3.20
N LEU A 24 -4.21 -8.53 -2.82
CA LEU A 24 -4.52 -7.13 -3.08
C LEU A 24 -3.28 -6.41 -3.61
N VAL A 25 -3.47 -5.47 -4.51
CA VAL A 25 -2.44 -4.51 -4.90
C VAL A 25 -2.54 -3.31 -3.97
N ILE A 26 -1.56 -3.15 -3.08
CA ILE A 26 -1.47 -2.04 -2.13
C ILE A 26 -0.37 -1.12 -2.63
N ALA A 27 -0.74 0.09 -3.04
CA ALA A 27 0.21 1.14 -3.31
C ALA A 27 0.52 1.90 -2.02
N TYR A 28 1.76 2.30 -1.83
CA TYR A 28 2.15 3.20 -0.75
C TYR A 28 3.19 4.21 -1.22
N ASP A 29 3.07 5.46 -0.79
CA ASP A 29 4.08 6.47 -1.06
C ASP A 29 5.35 6.22 -0.23
N TYR A 30 6.45 6.81 -0.66
CA TYR A 30 7.73 6.73 0.02
C TYR A 30 7.89 7.83 1.07
N ASP A 31 7.93 9.09 0.63
CA ASP A 31 8.29 10.24 1.44
C ASP A 31 7.19 10.60 2.44
N ASN A 32 7.53 10.73 3.71
CA ASN A 32 6.60 10.94 4.83
C ASN A 32 5.51 9.87 5.00
N THR A 33 5.64 8.72 4.33
CA THR A 33 4.74 7.57 4.48
C THR A 33 5.49 6.37 5.06
N VAL A 34 6.71 6.11 4.58
CA VAL A 34 7.64 5.12 5.16
C VAL A 34 9.05 5.67 5.39
N TYR A 35 9.38 6.83 4.81
CA TYR A 35 10.68 7.49 4.91
C TYR A 35 10.55 8.91 5.46
N ASP A 36 11.39 9.30 6.42
CA ASP A 36 11.40 10.65 6.98
C ASP A 36 12.17 11.62 6.08
N TYR A 37 11.54 12.01 4.96
CA TYR A 37 12.13 12.84 3.92
C TYR A 37 12.71 14.17 4.44
N HIS A 38 12.06 14.76 5.45
CA HIS A 38 12.49 16.03 6.03
C HIS A 38 13.44 15.87 7.23
N HIS A 39 13.83 14.63 7.58
CA HIS A 39 14.69 14.31 8.71
C HIS A 39 14.24 14.97 10.03
N LYS A 40 12.93 14.98 10.28
CA LYS A 40 12.31 15.57 11.47
C LYS A 40 12.30 14.62 12.68
N GLY A 41 12.82 13.41 12.53
CA GLY A 41 12.74 12.34 13.53
C GLY A 41 11.37 11.66 13.55
N HIS A 42 10.58 11.78 12.49
CA HIS A 42 9.29 11.10 12.38
C HIS A 42 9.48 9.59 12.22
N LYS A 43 8.54 8.82 12.75
CA LYS A 43 8.52 7.36 12.62
C LYS A 43 7.24 6.92 11.95
N PHE A 44 7.36 5.89 11.12
CA PHE A 44 6.26 5.31 10.35
C PHE A 44 6.03 3.84 10.69
N ASP A 45 6.41 3.45 11.92
CA ASP A 45 6.43 2.06 12.40
C ASP A 45 5.09 1.35 12.20
N GLU A 46 3.96 2.03 12.41
CA GLU A 46 2.62 1.47 12.21
C GLU A 46 2.32 1.15 10.75
N VAL A 47 2.66 2.05 9.83
CA VAL A 47 2.46 1.85 8.38
C VAL A 47 3.36 0.72 7.90
N ILE A 48 4.64 0.75 8.28
CA ILE A 48 5.62 -0.28 7.95
C ILE A 48 5.16 -1.65 8.45
N GLN A 49 4.67 -1.73 9.70
CA GLN A 49 4.17 -3.00 10.25
C GLN A 49 2.93 -3.48 9.49
N LEU A 50 2.02 -2.60 9.11
CA LEU A 50 0.87 -2.97 8.29
C LEU A 50 1.29 -3.53 6.93
N LEU A 51 2.28 -2.93 6.26
CA LEU A 51 2.81 -3.42 4.99
C LEU A 51 3.41 -4.82 5.13
N ARG A 52 4.21 -5.08 6.18
CA ARG A 52 4.74 -6.42 6.49
C ARG A 52 3.63 -7.45 6.69
N ASP A 53 2.64 -7.10 7.50
CA ASP A 53 1.50 -7.98 7.77
C ASP A 53 0.68 -8.28 6.50
N CYS A 54 0.49 -7.28 5.64
CA CYS A 54 -0.17 -7.43 4.34
C CYS A 54 0.63 -8.34 3.40
N LYS A 55 1.97 -8.16 3.35
CA LYS A 55 2.86 -9.00 2.54
C LYS A 55 2.78 -10.47 2.95
N GLN A 56 2.79 -10.73 4.26
CA GLN A 56 2.62 -12.08 4.81
C GLN A 56 1.26 -12.70 4.47
N ALA A 57 0.22 -11.87 4.31
CA ALA A 57 -1.11 -12.29 3.88
C ALA A 57 -1.27 -12.36 2.34
N GLY A 58 -0.16 -12.32 1.59
CA GLY A 58 -0.15 -12.52 0.14
C GLY A 58 -0.40 -11.27 -0.71
N ALA A 59 -0.43 -10.07 -0.11
CA ALA A 59 -0.58 -8.83 -0.87
C ALA A 59 0.65 -8.52 -1.75
N HIS A 60 0.40 -7.87 -2.88
CA HIS A 60 1.40 -7.29 -3.76
C HIS A 60 1.58 -5.81 -3.45
N LEU A 61 2.80 -5.39 -3.15
CA LEU A 61 3.10 -4.06 -2.63
C LEU A 61 3.85 -3.22 -3.66
N VAL A 62 3.33 -2.05 -3.98
CA VAL A 62 3.93 -1.15 -4.97
C VAL A 62 4.30 0.16 -4.29
N VAL A 63 5.57 0.55 -4.38
CA VAL A 63 5.98 1.91 -4.02
C VAL A 63 5.45 2.82 -5.12
N PHE A 64 4.58 3.76 -4.76
CA PHE A 64 4.02 4.73 -5.70
C PHE A 64 4.46 6.13 -5.31
N THR A 65 5.56 6.58 -5.91
CA THR A 65 6.28 7.79 -5.51
C THR A 65 6.43 8.76 -6.66
N ALA A 66 6.48 10.06 -6.33
CA ALA A 66 6.81 11.12 -7.29
C ALA A 66 8.34 11.30 -7.50
N CYS A 67 9.17 10.48 -6.83
CA CYS A 67 10.61 10.47 -7.07
C CYS A 67 10.95 10.15 -8.53
N VAL A 68 12.05 10.72 -9.02
CA VAL A 68 12.59 10.41 -10.36
C VAL A 68 13.22 9.02 -10.37
N ASP A 69 13.20 8.37 -11.53
CA ASP A 69 13.68 6.98 -11.71
C ASP A 69 15.12 6.75 -11.22
N ASP A 70 15.99 7.76 -11.35
CA ASP A 70 17.39 7.73 -10.86
C ASP A 70 17.48 7.50 -9.34
N MET A 71 16.43 7.81 -8.58
CA MET A 71 16.35 7.59 -7.13
C MET A 71 15.91 6.18 -6.76
N PHE A 72 15.38 5.39 -7.70
CA PHE A 72 14.83 4.07 -7.40
C PHE A 72 15.86 3.12 -6.76
N PRO A 73 17.14 3.07 -7.20
CA PRO A 73 18.15 2.26 -6.51
C PRO A 73 18.30 2.62 -5.03
N THR A 74 18.32 3.92 -4.69
CA THR A 74 18.42 4.41 -3.31
C THR A 74 17.18 4.04 -2.49
N ILE A 75 15.99 4.17 -3.09
CA ILE A 75 14.73 3.78 -2.45
C ILE A 75 14.75 2.28 -2.15
N MET A 76 15.12 1.45 -3.13
CA MET A 76 15.21 -0.01 -2.96
C MET A 76 16.19 -0.38 -1.85
N GLU A 77 17.38 0.23 -1.83
CA GLU A 77 18.38 -0.01 -0.77
C GLU A 77 17.83 0.34 0.61
N TYR A 78 17.17 1.48 0.75
CA TYR A 78 16.54 1.88 2.02
C TYR A 78 15.46 0.88 2.45
N LEU A 79 14.54 0.52 1.55
CA LEU A 79 13.44 -0.39 1.86
C LEU A 79 13.97 -1.78 2.26
N GLN A 80 14.96 -2.30 1.53
CA GLN A 80 15.62 -3.58 1.86
C GLN A 80 16.35 -3.51 3.21
N GLY A 81 17.13 -2.45 3.44
CA GLY A 81 17.88 -2.27 4.68
C GLY A 81 17.00 -2.11 5.92
N ASN A 82 15.74 -1.71 5.75
CA ASN A 82 14.76 -1.53 6.83
C ASN A 82 13.67 -2.61 6.86
N ASP A 83 13.80 -3.68 6.07
CA ASP A 83 12.81 -4.76 5.96
C ASP A 83 11.39 -4.21 5.67
N ILE A 84 11.30 -3.27 4.72
CA ILE A 84 10.04 -2.70 4.24
C ILE A 84 9.73 -3.40 2.91
N PRO A 85 8.67 -4.22 2.86
CA PRO A 85 8.41 -5.06 1.70
C PRO A 85 7.87 -4.26 0.50
N PHE A 86 8.36 -4.57 -0.68
CA PHE A 86 7.88 -4.07 -1.97
C PHE A 86 8.06 -5.14 -3.05
N ASP A 87 7.29 -5.02 -4.12
CA ASP A 87 7.35 -5.88 -5.31
C ASP A 87 7.67 -5.08 -6.58
N ALA A 88 7.30 -3.80 -6.63
CA ALA A 88 7.54 -2.90 -7.74
C ALA A 88 7.61 -1.42 -7.29
N ILE A 89 8.16 -0.56 -8.14
CA ILE A 89 8.15 0.90 -7.97
C ILE A 89 7.50 1.52 -9.20
N ASN A 90 6.43 2.30 -9.02
CA ASN A 90 5.69 3.00 -10.08
C ASN A 90 5.20 2.13 -11.26
N GLU A 91 5.12 0.81 -11.07
CA GLU A 91 4.68 -0.14 -12.09
C GLU A 91 3.45 -0.93 -11.62
N SER A 92 2.51 -1.16 -12.54
CA SER A 92 1.37 -2.03 -12.24
C SER A 92 1.80 -3.49 -12.31
N PRO A 93 1.24 -4.37 -11.47
CA PRO A 93 1.57 -5.79 -11.52
C PRO A 93 1.11 -6.42 -12.84
N SER A 94 1.91 -7.34 -13.39
CA SER A 94 1.63 -7.96 -14.70
C SER A 94 0.34 -8.79 -14.75
N PHE A 95 -0.19 -9.21 -13.60
CA PHE A 95 -1.45 -9.95 -13.50
C PHE A 95 -2.69 -9.05 -13.56
N VAL A 96 -2.53 -7.72 -13.55
CA VAL A 96 -3.62 -6.79 -13.76
C VAL A 96 -3.78 -6.56 -15.28
N PRO A 97 -4.99 -6.75 -15.86
CA PRO A 97 -5.21 -6.68 -17.32
C PRO A 97 -5.26 -5.23 -17.86
N VAL A 98 -4.58 -4.30 -17.18
CA VAL A 98 -4.58 -2.86 -17.49
C VAL A 98 -3.13 -2.43 -17.73
N THR A 99 -2.75 -2.27 -18.99
CA THR A 99 -1.37 -1.94 -19.41
C THR A 99 -1.29 -0.60 -20.13
N GLY A 100 -0.15 0.08 -20.03
CA GLY A 100 0.15 1.31 -20.79
C GLY A 100 -0.49 2.60 -20.24
N ASN A 101 -1.10 2.54 -19.05
CA ASN A 101 -1.65 3.71 -18.38
C ASN A 101 -0.60 4.43 -17.53
N LYS A 102 -0.69 5.77 -17.47
CA LYS A 102 0.17 6.60 -16.62
C LYS A 102 -0.08 6.38 -15.12
N LYS A 103 -1.32 6.06 -14.75
CA LYS A 103 -1.70 5.76 -13.37
C LYS A 103 -1.64 4.25 -13.16
N ILE A 104 -0.90 3.81 -12.15
CA ILE A 104 -0.87 2.40 -11.77
C ILE A 104 -2.21 1.95 -11.18
N TYR A 105 -2.51 0.66 -11.31
CA TYR A 105 -3.63 0.06 -10.61
C TYR A 105 -3.27 -0.21 -9.14
N TYR A 106 -4.21 0.07 -8.24
CA TYR A 106 -4.14 -0.32 -6.83
C TYR A 106 -5.55 -0.44 -6.25
N ASN A 107 -5.73 -1.35 -5.29
CA ASN A 107 -6.98 -1.49 -4.53
C ASN A 107 -7.07 -0.39 -3.45
N ILE A 108 -5.93 0.00 -2.87
CA ILE A 108 -5.82 1.08 -1.89
C ILE A 108 -4.46 1.77 -1.99
N LEU A 109 -4.42 3.06 -1.63
CA LEU A 109 -3.21 3.88 -1.56
C LEU A 109 -2.98 4.34 -0.11
N LEU A 110 -1.79 4.10 0.43
CA LEU A 110 -1.31 4.70 1.68
C LEU A 110 -0.38 5.86 1.33
N ASP A 111 -0.79 7.10 1.59
CA ASP A 111 -0.07 8.30 1.16
C ASP A 111 -0.43 9.46 2.10
N ASP A 112 0.59 10.16 2.61
CA ASP A 112 0.48 11.24 3.61
C ASP A 112 -0.39 12.40 3.13
N ARG A 113 -0.51 12.59 1.81
CA ARG A 113 -1.30 13.63 1.15
C ARG A 113 -2.65 13.15 0.62
N ALA A 114 -2.90 11.84 0.61
CA ALA A 114 -4.14 11.25 0.08
C ALA A 114 -5.02 10.57 1.16
N GLY A 115 -5.02 11.10 2.38
CA GLY A 115 -5.91 10.62 3.45
C GLY A 115 -5.43 9.34 4.13
N LEU A 116 -4.12 9.23 4.38
CA LEU A 116 -3.46 8.08 5.03
C LEU A 116 -4.23 7.50 6.22
N SER A 117 -4.76 8.33 7.11
CA SER A 117 -5.44 7.86 8.33
C SER A 117 -6.66 6.99 8.04
N SER A 118 -7.51 7.37 7.08
CA SER A 118 -8.69 6.58 6.71
C SER A 118 -8.28 5.31 5.96
N ALA A 119 -7.36 5.44 4.98
CA ALA A 119 -6.86 4.30 4.21
C ALA A 119 -6.19 3.24 5.10
N TYR A 120 -5.34 3.66 6.04
CA TYR A 120 -4.70 2.79 7.02
C TYR A 120 -5.73 2.03 7.87
N LYS A 121 -6.74 2.72 8.42
CA LYS A 121 -7.79 2.09 9.24
C LYS A 121 -8.61 1.08 8.45
N CYS A 122 -8.98 1.42 7.21
CA CYS A 122 -9.72 0.52 6.33
C CYS A 122 -8.91 -0.74 6.01
N LEU A 123 -7.64 -0.58 5.59
CA LEU A 123 -6.77 -1.70 5.24
C LEU A 123 -6.47 -2.58 6.45
N LYS A 124 -6.15 -1.99 7.61
CA LYS A 124 -5.90 -2.72 8.86
C LYS A 124 -7.12 -3.56 9.28
N THR A 125 -8.32 -3.01 9.14
CA THR A 125 -9.56 -3.73 9.45
C THR A 125 -9.83 -4.84 8.44
N ALA A 126 -9.65 -4.59 7.15
CA ALA A 126 -9.78 -5.60 6.10
C ALA A 126 -8.81 -6.78 6.34
N LEU A 127 -7.53 -6.49 6.62
CA LEU A 127 -6.53 -7.51 6.93
C LEU A 127 -6.90 -8.34 8.17
N ALA A 128 -7.41 -7.69 9.23
CA ALA A 128 -7.86 -8.40 10.42
C ALA A 128 -9.03 -9.37 10.13
N ILE A 129 -9.93 -9.01 9.21
CA ILE A 129 -11.02 -9.88 8.75
C ILE A 129 -10.46 -11.06 7.93
N ILE A 130 -9.51 -10.82 7.04
CA ILE A 130 -8.85 -11.87 6.25
C ILE A 130 -8.12 -12.86 7.16
N LYS A 131 -7.35 -12.39 8.14
CA LYS A 131 -6.63 -13.25 9.09
C LYS A 131 -7.55 -14.08 10.00
N LYS A 132 -8.78 -13.63 10.27
CA LYS A 132 -9.76 -14.38 11.10
C LYS A 132 -10.54 -15.44 10.34
N GLY A 133 -10.61 -15.32 9.01
CA GLY A 133 -11.36 -16.24 8.14
C GLY A 133 -10.49 -17.25 7.38
N ALA A 134 -9.17 -17.21 7.59
CA ALA A 134 -8.18 -18.14 7.02
C ALA A 134 -7.98 -19.38 7.91
#